data_AF-A0A9X7TDC2-F1
#
_entry.id   AF-A0A9X7TDC2-F1
#
_cell.length_a   1.000
_cell.length_b   1.000
_cell.length_c   1.000
_cell.angle_alpha   90.00
_cell.angle_beta   90.00
_cell.angle_gamma   90.00
#
_symmetry.space_group_name_H-M   'P 1'
#
loop_
_entity.id
_entity.type
_entity.pdbx_description
1 polymer ?
#
loop_
_entity_poly.entity_id
_entity_poly.type
_entity_poly.pdbx_seq_one_letter_code
_entity_poly.pdbx_strand_id
1 'polypeptide(L)'
;MECEKDVLEILDILFNSGLIRGRKVFEDDIKHLISHKKDSKCSENEILELTRRYLRVLGISVIKGSYFKEKPIKVFDDGTYVVETIYGVEYDILNDDSLIGRIIFYEDRTVIDFEREKKEYKINKATAMRALKEYLNKYSYLNDFIANFMKFMEDNNDDKILQWLKNFLSTKS
;
A
#
# COMPACT_ATOMS: atom_id res chain seq x y z
N MET A 1 -2.98 -22.84 10.38
CA MET A 1 -4.12 -22.22 9.66
C MET A 1 -4.32 -20.76 10.01
N GLU A 2 -4.56 -20.34 11.26
CA GLU A 2 -4.85 -18.91 11.52
C GLU A 2 -3.64 -17.99 11.22
N CYS A 3 -2.44 -18.29 11.71
CA CYS A 3 -1.25 -17.47 11.40
C CYS A 3 -0.85 -17.51 9.92
N GLU A 4 -1.24 -18.56 9.18
CA GLU A 4 -0.90 -18.69 7.76
C GLU A 4 -1.63 -17.65 6.93
N LYS A 5 -2.84 -17.24 7.33
CA LYS A 5 -3.58 -16.17 6.65
C LYS A 5 -2.83 -14.85 6.74
N ASP A 6 -2.40 -14.46 7.95
CA ASP A 6 -1.64 -13.22 8.16
C ASP A 6 -0.32 -13.23 7.41
N VAL A 7 0.37 -14.38 7.42
CA VAL A 7 1.60 -14.58 6.67
C VAL A 7 1.37 -14.46 5.16
N LEU A 8 0.30 -15.06 4.62
CA LEU A 8 -0.01 -14.97 3.19
C LEU A 8 -0.31 -13.54 2.76
N GLU A 9 -1.01 -12.75 3.58
CA GLU A 9 -1.25 -11.33 3.31
C GLU A 9 0.05 -10.51 3.34
N ILE A 10 0.97 -10.81 4.25
CA ILE A 10 2.30 -10.18 4.26
C ILE A 10 3.10 -10.57 3.02
N LEU A 11 3.12 -11.86 2.68
CA LEU A 11 3.83 -12.35 1.49
C LEU A 11 3.27 -11.71 0.21
N ASP A 12 1.94 -11.59 0.09
CA ASP A 12 1.31 -10.90 -1.04
C ASP A 12 1.87 -9.48 -1.21
N ILE A 13 1.93 -8.70 -0.12
CA ILE A 13 2.53 -7.37 -0.15
C ILE A 13 4.00 -7.45 -0.56
N LEU A 14 4.81 -8.32 0.06
CA LEU A 14 6.23 -8.41 -0.24
C LEU A 14 6.53 -8.72 -1.71
N PHE A 15 5.79 -9.65 -2.31
CA PHE A 15 5.99 -10.08 -3.70
C PHE A 15 5.42 -9.08 -4.70
N ASN A 16 4.33 -8.41 -4.36
CA ASN A 16 3.62 -7.54 -5.29
C ASN A 16 3.88 -6.05 -5.05
N SER A 17 4.85 -5.65 -4.22
CA SER A 17 5.17 -4.23 -3.99
C SER A 17 6.64 -3.87 -4.18
N GLY A 18 7.48 -4.78 -4.68
CA GLY A 18 8.91 -4.49 -4.91
C GLY A 18 9.76 -4.40 -3.63
N LEU A 19 9.26 -4.91 -2.49
CA LEU A 19 10.03 -4.99 -1.24
C LEU A 19 11.11 -6.06 -1.27
N ILE A 20 10.94 -7.08 -2.10
CA ILE A 20 11.98 -8.07 -2.35
C ILE A 20 12.99 -7.51 -3.35
N ARG A 21 14.18 -7.18 -2.84
CA ARG A 21 15.27 -6.60 -3.63
C ARG A 21 16.30 -7.66 -3.98
N GLY A 22 16.19 -8.18 -5.20
CA GLY A 22 16.97 -9.34 -5.64
C GLY A 22 16.53 -10.61 -4.91
N ARG A 23 17.20 -10.94 -3.80
CA ARG A 23 16.86 -12.08 -2.93
C ARG A 23 16.87 -11.70 -1.46
N LYS A 24 16.56 -10.44 -1.15
CA LYS A 24 16.65 -9.88 0.19
C LYS A 24 15.40 -9.08 0.52
N VAL A 25 14.96 -9.17 1.77
CA VAL A 25 13.92 -8.33 2.37
C VAL A 25 14.37 -7.92 3.76
N PHE A 26 13.98 -6.74 4.20
CA PHE A 26 14.34 -6.20 5.51
C PHE A 26 13.33 -6.62 6.56
N GLU A 27 13.84 -7.02 7.73
CA GLU A 27 13.04 -7.51 8.84
C GLU A 27 12.09 -6.43 9.38
N ASP A 28 12.56 -5.19 9.44
CA ASP A 28 11.78 -4.09 9.99
C ASP A 28 10.58 -3.77 9.08
N ASP A 29 10.73 -3.89 7.76
CA ASP A 29 9.61 -3.76 6.80
C ASP A 29 8.55 -4.85 7.05
N ILE A 30 8.97 -6.08 7.34
CA ILE A 30 8.05 -7.18 7.67
C ILE A 30 7.34 -6.91 8.99
N LYS A 31 8.07 -6.50 10.03
CA LYS A 31 7.50 -6.17 11.34
C LYS A 31 6.49 -5.04 11.25
N HIS A 32 6.78 -4.03 10.43
CA HIS A 32 5.85 -2.95 10.14
C HIS A 32 4.54 -3.49 9.56
N LEU A 33 4.61 -4.33 8.53
CA LEU A 33 3.43 -4.98 7.95
C LEU A 33 2.65 -5.84 8.96
N ILE A 34 3.35 -6.52 9.87
CA ILE A 34 2.74 -7.32 10.94
C ILE A 34 2.00 -6.42 11.94
N SER A 35 2.55 -5.26 12.29
CA SER A 35 1.97 -4.35 13.28
C SER A 35 0.54 -3.89 12.94
N HIS A 36 0.18 -3.96 11.65
CA HIS A 36 -1.14 -3.60 11.14
C HIS A 36 -2.19 -4.71 11.30
N LYS A 37 -1.78 -5.93 11.69
CA LYS A 37 -2.67 -7.08 11.90
C LYS A 37 -3.27 -7.07 13.31
N LYS A 38 -4.04 -6.03 13.64
CA LYS A 38 -4.60 -5.81 14.98
C LYS A 38 -5.53 -6.94 15.47
N ASP A 39 -6.19 -7.64 14.54
CA ASP A 39 -7.10 -8.77 14.85
C ASP A 39 -6.41 -10.14 14.78
N SER A 40 -5.10 -10.18 14.57
CA SER A 40 -4.34 -11.43 14.55
C SER A 40 -4.38 -12.11 15.91
N LYS A 41 -4.62 -13.43 15.89
CA LYS A 41 -4.49 -14.30 17.08
C LYS A 41 -3.05 -14.77 17.31
N CYS A 42 -2.16 -14.48 16.39
CA CYS A 42 -0.76 -14.90 16.42
C CYS A 42 0.13 -13.73 16.83
N SER A 43 1.16 -14.04 17.61
CA SER A 43 2.16 -13.05 18.02
C SER A 43 3.02 -12.59 16.84
N GLU A 44 3.58 -11.39 16.95
CA GLU A 44 4.49 -10.84 15.94
C GLU A 44 5.64 -11.82 15.63
N ASN A 45 6.23 -12.43 16.66
CA ASN A 45 7.33 -13.37 16.50
C ASN A 45 6.92 -14.65 15.75
N GLU A 46 5.71 -15.16 15.98
CA GLU A 46 5.20 -16.34 15.26
C GLU A 46 5.02 -16.03 13.77
N ILE A 47 4.41 -14.90 13.44
CA ILE A 47 4.18 -14.47 12.06
C ILE A 47 5.53 -14.20 11.37
N LEU A 48 6.47 -13.53 12.06
CA LEU A 48 7.80 -13.24 11.52
C LEU A 48 8.60 -14.53 11.24
N GLU A 49 8.59 -15.49 12.16
CA GLU A 49 9.30 -16.76 11.97
C GLU A 49 8.68 -17.61 10.85
N LEU A 50 7.35 -17.65 10.75
CA LEU A 50 6.68 -18.31 9.63
C LEU A 50 7.00 -17.63 8.30
N THR A 51 6.93 -16.30 8.25
CA THR A 51 7.29 -15.51 7.05
C THR A 51 8.73 -15.78 6.63
N ARG A 52 9.68 -15.80 7.59
CA ARG A 52 11.08 -16.17 7.34
C ARG A 52 11.22 -17.58 6.76
N ARG A 53 10.45 -18.56 7.24
CA ARG A 53 10.49 -19.93 6.72
C ARG A 53 10.02 -19.99 5.26
N TYR A 54 8.90 -19.35 4.93
CA TYR A 54 8.40 -19.30 3.55
C TYR A 54 9.40 -18.62 2.61
N LEU A 55 9.93 -17.45 3.00
CA LEU A 55 10.92 -16.73 2.21
C LEU A 55 12.21 -17.54 2.01
N ARG A 56 12.67 -18.26 3.04
CA ARG A 56 13.87 -19.12 2.95
C ARG A 56 13.69 -20.24 1.92
N VAL A 57 12.53 -20.89 1.88
CA VAL A 57 12.22 -21.93 0.89
C VAL A 57 12.30 -21.38 -0.54
N LEU A 58 11.93 -20.12 -0.72
CA LEU A 58 12.00 -19.39 -2.00
C LEU A 58 13.39 -18.79 -2.28
N GLY A 59 14.39 -19.05 -1.43
CA GLY A 59 15.75 -18.54 -1.58
C GLY A 59 15.91 -17.06 -1.26
N ILE A 60 14.96 -16.45 -0.55
CA ILE A 60 14.97 -15.05 -0.12
C ILE A 60 15.45 -14.96 1.33
N SER A 61 16.42 -14.08 1.57
CA SER A 61 17.00 -13.83 2.89
C SER A 61 16.34 -12.65 3.58
N VAL A 62 15.94 -12.84 4.84
CA VAL A 62 15.50 -11.74 5.70
C VAL A 62 16.72 -11.15 6.42
N ILE A 63 16.93 -9.85 6.28
CA ILE A 63 18.09 -9.12 6.84
C ILE A 63 17.60 -8.16 7.92
N LYS A 64 18.32 -8.08 9.04
CA LYS A 64 18.02 -7.15 10.13
C LYS A 64 18.12 -5.68 9.69
N GLY A 65 17.28 -4.83 10.28
CA GLY A 65 17.22 -3.40 10.00
C GLY A 65 16.12 -3.07 8.99
N SER A 66 16.06 -1.79 8.63
CA SER A 66 15.12 -1.25 7.64
C SER A 66 15.88 -0.67 6.45
N TYR A 67 15.24 -0.69 5.28
CA TYR A 67 15.72 0.09 4.14
C TYR A 67 15.45 1.59 4.30
N PHE A 68 14.42 1.95 5.07
CA PHE A 68 13.84 3.28 5.07
C PHE A 68 13.62 3.79 6.50
N LYS A 69 13.65 5.12 6.64
CA LYS A 69 13.25 5.78 7.89
C LYS A 69 12.01 6.60 7.58
N GLU A 70 10.94 6.34 8.32
CA GLU A 70 9.68 7.06 8.20
C GLU A 70 9.89 8.57 8.24
N LYS A 71 9.27 9.27 7.30
CA LYS A 71 9.34 10.73 7.21
C LYS A 71 8.00 11.28 6.70
N PRO A 72 7.49 12.37 7.30
CA PRO A 72 6.41 13.13 6.71
C PRO A 72 6.82 13.63 5.32
N ILE A 73 5.99 13.36 4.32
CA ILE A 73 6.20 13.83 2.94
C ILE A 73 5.33 15.03 2.60
N LYS A 74 4.26 15.27 3.37
CA LYS A 74 3.36 16.42 3.25
C LYS A 74 2.68 16.68 4.59
N VAL A 75 2.60 17.96 4.96
CA VAL A 75 1.71 18.45 6.03
C VAL A 75 0.69 19.37 5.36
N PHE A 76 -0.58 19.18 5.69
CA PHE A 76 -1.69 19.99 5.20
C PHE A 76 -2.00 21.13 6.17
N ASP A 77 -2.70 22.14 5.69
CA ASP A 77 -3.03 23.35 6.45
C ASP A 77 -3.99 23.08 7.61
N ASP A 78 -4.74 21.97 7.55
CA ASP A 78 -5.61 21.48 8.62
C ASP A 78 -4.86 20.68 9.72
N GLY A 79 -3.53 20.57 9.62
CA GLY A 79 -2.68 19.86 10.57
C GLY A 79 -2.52 18.38 10.30
N THR A 80 -3.32 17.81 9.40
CA THR A 80 -3.15 16.42 8.97
C THR A 80 -1.90 16.26 8.10
N TYR A 81 -1.37 15.05 8.00
CA TYR A 81 -0.13 14.83 7.27
C TYR A 81 -0.03 13.43 6.68
N VAL A 82 0.81 13.29 5.65
CA VAL A 82 1.11 12.01 5.00
C VAL A 82 2.54 11.60 5.32
N VAL A 83 2.71 10.37 5.77
CA VAL A 83 4.00 9.74 6.08
C VAL A 83 4.22 8.61 5.11
N GLU A 84 5.40 8.56 4.48
CA GLU A 84 5.85 7.33 3.84
C GLU A 84 6.33 6.40 4.95
N THR A 85 5.71 5.23 5.11
CA THR A 85 6.05 4.27 6.17
C THR A 85 6.93 3.15 5.62
N ILE A 86 6.63 2.70 4.40
CA ILE A 86 7.48 1.79 3.62
C ILE A 86 7.79 2.45 2.28
N TYR A 87 9.08 2.65 1.99
CA TYR A 87 9.54 3.37 0.80
C TYR A 87 8.89 2.90 -0.50
N GLY A 88 8.11 3.79 -1.11
CA GLY A 88 7.43 3.56 -2.38
C GLY A 88 6.32 2.51 -2.32
N VAL A 89 5.85 2.13 -1.15
CA VAL A 89 4.86 1.04 -0.97
C VAL A 89 3.70 1.49 -0.09
N GLU A 90 3.98 1.98 1.12
CA GLU A 90 2.94 2.30 2.09
C GLU A 90 3.05 3.76 2.52
N TYR A 91 1.91 4.43 2.50
CA TYR A 91 1.76 5.82 2.92
C TYR A 91 0.59 5.94 3.88
N ASP A 92 0.87 6.41 5.09
CA ASP A 92 -0.12 6.62 6.14
C ASP A 92 -0.57 8.08 6.15
N ILE A 93 -1.86 8.29 6.32
CA ILE A 93 -2.50 9.58 6.49
C ILE A 93 -2.89 9.69 7.96
N LEU A 94 -2.33 10.69 8.63
CA LEU A 94 -2.41 10.87 10.08
C LEU A 94 -3.08 12.20 10.42
N ASN A 95 -3.84 12.19 11.51
CA ASN A 95 -4.37 13.38 12.19
C ASN A 95 -4.03 13.27 13.67
N ASP A 96 -3.24 14.20 14.22
CA ASP A 96 -2.73 14.13 15.60
C ASP A 96 -2.18 12.73 15.96
N ASP A 97 -1.30 12.20 15.09
CA ASP A 97 -0.69 10.86 15.17
C ASP A 97 -1.66 9.67 15.10
N SER A 98 -2.96 9.93 14.93
CA SER A 98 -3.97 8.91 14.73
C SER A 98 -4.10 8.55 13.25
N LEU A 99 -4.02 7.26 12.93
CA LEU A 99 -4.20 6.74 11.58
C LEU A 99 -5.64 6.90 11.11
N ILE A 100 -5.86 7.74 10.10
CA ILE A 100 -7.19 7.98 9.51
C ILE A 100 -7.32 7.42 8.10
N GLY A 101 -6.21 7.10 7.44
CA GLY A 101 -6.21 6.44 6.14
C GLY A 101 -4.84 5.91 5.73
N ARG A 102 -4.84 5.03 4.74
CA ARG A 102 -3.64 4.39 4.21
C ARG A 102 -3.74 4.19 2.71
N ILE A 103 -2.61 4.34 2.04
CA ILE A 103 -2.44 4.05 0.62
C ILE A 103 -1.34 3.00 0.48
N ILE A 104 -1.65 1.86 -0.14
CA ILE A 104 -0.71 0.76 -0.40
C ILE A 104 -0.59 0.56 -1.91
N PHE A 105 0.62 0.69 -2.43
CA PHE A 105 0.94 0.44 -3.82
C PHE A 105 1.48 -0.97 -4.04
N TYR A 106 0.77 -1.72 -4.86
CA TYR A 106 1.23 -2.94 -5.49
C TYR A 106 1.63 -2.63 -6.94
N GLU A 107 2.36 -3.53 -7.60
CA GLU A 107 2.83 -3.37 -8.97
C GLU A 107 1.68 -3.18 -9.97
N ASP A 108 0.56 -3.88 -9.77
CA ASP A 108 -0.61 -3.93 -10.66
C ASP A 108 -1.87 -3.27 -10.07
N ARG A 109 -1.87 -2.93 -8.78
CA ARG A 109 -3.03 -2.35 -8.10
C ARG A 109 -2.63 -1.36 -7.01
N THR A 110 -3.56 -0.53 -6.61
CA THR A 110 -3.43 0.33 -5.43
C THR A 110 -4.63 0.13 -4.53
N VAL A 111 -4.36 -0.04 -3.24
CA VAL A 111 -5.37 -0.15 -2.20
C VAL A 111 -5.40 1.17 -1.42
N ILE A 112 -6.58 1.73 -1.26
CA ILE A 112 -6.84 2.90 -0.44
C ILE A 112 -7.79 2.47 0.66
N ASP A 113 -7.35 2.60 1.90
CA ASP A 113 -8.06 2.16 3.09
C ASP A 113 -8.30 3.35 4.01
N PHE A 114 -9.54 3.81 4.10
CA PHE A 114 -9.99 4.82 5.06
C PHE A 114 -10.88 4.14 6.09
N GLU A 115 -11.02 4.71 7.30
CA GLU A 115 -11.74 4.13 8.45
C GLU A 115 -13.09 3.43 8.16
N ARG A 116 -13.79 3.79 7.07
CA ARG A 116 -15.11 3.26 6.71
C ARG A 116 -15.14 2.52 5.37
N GLU A 117 -14.10 2.61 4.56
CA GLU A 117 -14.12 2.10 3.19
C GLU A 117 -12.73 1.73 2.71
N LYS A 118 -12.60 0.48 2.27
CA LYS A 118 -11.42 -0.04 1.56
C LYS A 118 -11.77 -0.16 0.08
N LYS A 119 -11.08 0.60 -0.77
CA LYS A 119 -11.19 0.54 -2.23
C LYS A 119 -9.92 0.01 -2.86
N GLU A 120 -10.08 -0.81 -3.90
CA GLU A 120 -8.99 -1.34 -4.70
C GLU A 120 -9.14 -0.85 -6.14
N TYR A 121 -8.03 -0.39 -6.70
CA TYR A 121 -7.96 0.17 -8.05
C TYR A 121 -6.90 -0.58 -8.84
N LYS A 122 -7.26 -1.08 -10.01
CA LYS A 122 -6.31 -1.72 -10.92
C LYS A 122 -5.60 -0.65 -11.74
N ILE A 123 -4.39 -0.35 -11.35
CA ILE A 123 -3.58 0.73 -11.91
C ILE A 123 -2.12 0.44 -11.61
N ASN A 124 -1.25 0.65 -12.60
CA ASN A 124 0.17 0.43 -12.42
C ASN A 124 0.76 1.35 -11.33
N LYS A 125 1.62 0.76 -10.48
CA LYS A 125 2.32 1.43 -9.38
C LYS A 125 2.94 2.77 -9.76
N ALA A 126 3.72 2.82 -10.85
CA ALA A 126 4.46 4.02 -11.23
C ALA A 126 3.52 5.19 -11.56
N THR A 127 2.38 4.89 -12.21
CA THR A 127 1.35 5.87 -12.51
C THR A 127 0.70 6.40 -11.24
N ALA A 128 0.30 5.50 -10.34
CA ALA A 128 -0.39 5.86 -9.11
C ALA A 128 0.53 6.63 -8.14
N MET A 129 1.80 6.23 -8.02
CA MET A 129 2.81 6.96 -7.24
C MET A 129 3.12 8.36 -7.80
N ARG A 130 3.16 8.52 -9.13
CA ARG A 130 3.34 9.83 -9.76
C ARG A 130 2.18 10.74 -9.43
N ALA A 131 0.95 10.24 -9.54
CA ALA A 131 -0.25 10.98 -9.18
C ALA A 131 -0.28 11.35 -7.69
N LEU A 132 0.10 10.43 -6.79
CA LEU A 132 0.19 10.73 -5.36
C LEU A 132 1.08 11.95 -5.11
N LYS A 133 2.31 11.94 -5.63
CA LYS A 133 3.27 13.04 -5.44
C LYS A 133 2.77 14.36 -6.05
N GLU A 134 2.19 14.29 -7.24
CA GLU A 134 1.61 15.48 -7.90
C GLU A 134 0.48 16.09 -7.05
N TYR A 135 -0.43 15.26 -6.56
CA TYR A 135 -1.61 15.72 -5.84
C TYR A 135 -1.26 16.20 -4.43
N LEU A 136 -0.34 15.54 -3.73
CA LEU A 136 0.19 16.02 -2.43
C LEU A 136 0.84 17.41 -2.54
N ASN A 137 1.53 17.69 -3.66
CA ASN A 137 2.13 19.00 -3.90
C ASN A 137 1.09 20.06 -4.31
N LYS A 138 0.02 19.64 -4.99
CA LYS A 138 -0.99 20.53 -5.56
C LYS A 138 -2.01 21.04 -4.54
N TYR A 139 -2.38 20.22 -3.56
CA TYR A 139 -3.46 20.53 -2.62
C TYR A 139 -2.92 20.89 -1.23
N SER A 140 -3.51 21.92 -0.61
CA SER A 140 -3.15 22.39 0.74
C SER A 140 -4.00 21.78 1.85
N TYR A 141 -5.20 21.29 1.54
CA TYR A 141 -6.11 20.63 2.49
C TYR A 141 -6.27 19.15 2.17
N LEU A 142 -6.45 18.32 3.20
CA LEU A 142 -6.55 16.87 3.06
C LEU A 142 -7.76 16.45 2.23
N ASN A 143 -8.93 17.04 2.51
CA ASN A 143 -10.16 16.68 1.83
C ASN A 143 -10.09 16.92 0.32
N ASP A 144 -9.45 18.03 -0.10
CA ASP A 144 -9.23 18.32 -1.51
C ASP A 144 -8.27 17.31 -2.14
N PHE A 145 -7.18 16.99 -1.44
CA PHE A 145 -6.26 15.94 -1.87
C PHE A 145 -6.99 14.60 -2.07
N ILE A 146 -7.71 14.11 -1.05
CA ILE A 146 -8.40 12.82 -1.07
C ILE A 146 -9.42 12.79 -2.21
N ALA A 147 -10.30 13.79 -2.30
CA ALA A 147 -11.35 13.80 -3.31
C ALA A 147 -10.79 13.76 -4.73
N ASN A 148 -9.74 14.53 -4.99
CA ASN A 148 -9.13 14.60 -6.31
C ASN A 148 -8.27 13.35 -6.61
N PHE A 149 -7.54 12.83 -5.62
CA PHE A 149 -6.74 11.62 -5.79
C PHE A 149 -7.64 10.40 -6.01
N MET A 150 -8.69 10.21 -5.21
CA MET A 150 -9.66 9.12 -5.43
C MET A 150 -10.34 9.21 -6.80
N LYS A 151 -10.72 10.42 -7.24
CA LYS A 151 -11.26 10.63 -8.59
C LYS A 151 -10.28 10.20 -9.68
N PHE A 152 -9.00 10.58 -9.55
CA PHE A 152 -7.96 10.12 -10.46
C PHE A 152 -7.89 8.59 -10.52
N MET A 153 -7.92 7.92 -9.36
CA MET A 153 -7.87 6.46 -9.28
C MET A 153 -9.10 5.81 -9.93
N GLU A 154 -10.28 6.39 -9.73
CA GLU A 154 -11.52 5.92 -10.36
C GLU A 154 -11.52 6.10 -11.89
N ASP A 155 -10.96 7.19 -12.40
CA ASP A 155 -10.91 7.48 -13.84
C ASP A 155 -9.82 6.69 -14.56
N ASN A 156 -8.79 6.23 -13.83
CA ASN A 156 -7.67 5.46 -14.37
C ASN A 156 -7.69 3.97 -13.93
N ASN A 157 -8.82 3.47 -13.44
CA ASN A 157 -8.98 2.07 -13.09
C ASN A 157 -9.12 1.22 -14.37
N ASP A 158 -8.14 0.36 -14.64
CA ASP A 158 -8.08 -0.48 -15.85
C ASP A 158 -9.36 -1.29 -16.05
N ASP A 159 -10.00 -1.79 -14.99
CA ASP A 159 -11.24 -2.55 -15.12
C ASP A 159 -12.39 -1.69 -15.66
N LYS A 160 -12.48 -0.43 -15.22
CA LYS A 160 -13.48 0.54 -15.72
C LYS A 160 -13.18 0.93 -17.17
N ILE A 161 -11.91 1.12 -17.51
CA ILE A 161 -11.46 1.44 -18.88
C ILE A 161 -11.77 0.27 -19.83
N LEU A 162 -11.44 -0.96 -19.43
CA LEU A 162 -11.72 -2.17 -20.20
C LEU A 162 -13.22 -2.38 -20.38
N GLN A 163 -14.03 -2.14 -19.34
CA GLN A 163 -15.48 -2.23 -19.44
C GLN A 163 -16.05 -1.17 -20.39
N TRP A 164 -15.56 0.08 -20.32
CA TRP A 164 -15.93 1.14 -21.25
C TRP A 164 -15.57 0.78 -22.70
N LEU A 165 -14.36 0.25 -22.94
CA LEU A 165 -13.91 -0.20 -24.27
C LEU A 165 -14.82 -1.31 -24.82
N LYS A 166 -15.18 -2.31 -24.00
CA LYS A 166 -16.13 -3.36 -24.39
C LYS A 166 -17.48 -2.76 -24.82
N ASN A 167 -18.04 -1.87 -24.01
CA ASN A 167 -19.31 -1.22 -24.30
C ASN A 167 -19.25 -0.38 -25.59
N PHE A 168 -18.15 0.34 -25.82
CA PHE A 168 -17.93 1.14 -27.02
C PHE A 168 -17.82 0.27 -28.29
N LEU A 169 -17.10 -0.85 -28.23
CA LEU A 169 -17.00 -1.78 -29.36
C LEU A 169 -18.34 -2.44 -29.67
N SER A 170 -19.13 -2.78 -28.65
CA SER A 170 -20.45 -3.40 -28.83
C SER A 170 -21.53 -2.46 -29.37
N THR A 171 -21.36 -1.14 -29.25
CA THR A 171 -22.31 -0.14 -29.77
C THR A 171 -21.97 0.31 -31.20
N LYS A 172 -20.81 -0.09 -31.73
CA LYS A 172 -20.38 0.17 -33.11
C LYS A 172 -20.67 -0.97 -34.09
N SER A 173 -21.07 -2.14 -33.58
CA SER A 173 -21.55 -3.30 -34.35
C SER A 173 -23.07 -3.25 -34.51
#